data_AF-A0A496RBR5-F1
#
_entry.id   AF-A0A496RBR5-F1
#
_cell.length_a   1.000
_cell.length_b   1.000
_cell.length_c   1.000
_cell.angle_alpha   90.00
_cell.angle_beta   90.00
_cell.angle_gamma   90.00
#
_symmetry.space_group_name_H-M   'P 1'
#
loop_
_entity.id
_entity.type
_entity.pdbx_description
1 polymer ?
#
loop_
_entity_poly.entity_id
_entity_poly.type
_entity_poly.pdbx_seq_one_letter_code
_entity_poly.pdbx_strand_id
1 'polypeptide(L)'
;NDRILGPARLCSKHGLPFEAILDVFTAAVSFSAPGPNGKPFEKDYEFVRQFKTGGLYKILTEICRLDPKEDSNLIDLIESRIAPFY
;
A
#
# COMPACT_ATOMS: atom_id res chain seq x y z
N ASN A 1 1.43 5.46 10.76
CA ASN A 1 1.13 4.22 11.50
C ASN A 1 -0.24 3.71 11.14
N ASP A 2 -0.31 2.84 10.14
CA ASP A 2 -1.48 2.00 9.90
C ASP A 2 -1.22 0.56 10.41
N ARG A 3 -2.23 -0.31 10.27
CA ARG A 3 -2.25 -1.68 10.80
C ARG A 3 -1.47 -2.72 9.97
N ILE A 4 -1.02 -2.35 8.77
CA ILE A 4 -0.33 -3.21 7.80
C ILE A 4 1.13 -2.75 7.66
N LEU A 5 1.38 -1.50 7.23
CA LEU A 5 2.74 -1.06 6.93
C LEU A 5 3.55 -0.71 8.17
N GLY A 6 2.91 -0.38 9.29
CA GLY A 6 3.60 -0.18 10.58
C GLY A 6 4.37 -1.44 11.02
N PRO A 7 3.72 -2.61 11.10
CA PRO A 7 4.39 -3.89 11.34
C PRO A 7 5.44 -4.25 10.28
N ALA A 8 5.16 -4.06 8.98
CA ALA A 8 6.12 -4.34 7.91
C ALA A 8 7.40 -3.51 8.06
N ARG A 9 7.27 -2.22 8.40
CA ARG A 9 8.40 -1.33 8.68
C ARG A 9 9.25 -1.82 9.85
N LEU A 10 8.60 -2.25 10.93
CA LEU A 10 9.30 -2.79 12.09
C LEU A 10 10.07 -4.08 11.74
N CYS A 11 9.44 -5.01 11.02
CA CYS A 11 10.10 -6.23 10.57
C CYS A 11 11.30 -5.92 9.65
N SER A 12 11.13 -5.02 8.67
CA SER A 12 12.20 -4.58 7.77
C SER A 12 13.39 -4.02 8.55
N LYS A 13 13.14 -3.14 9.52
CA LYS A 13 14.18 -2.54 10.39
C LYS A 13 14.99 -3.58 11.18
N HIS A 14 14.38 -4.71 11.53
CA HIS A 14 15.01 -5.76 12.32
C HIS A 14 15.42 -6.99 11.52
N GLY A 15 15.30 -6.97 10.18
CA GLY A 15 15.63 -8.12 9.33
C GLY A 15 14.76 -9.36 9.59
N LEU A 16 13.52 -9.16 10.05
CA LEU A 16 12.55 -10.23 10.26
C LEU A 16 11.76 -10.49 8.97
N PRO A 17 11.19 -11.70 8.75
CA PRO A 17 10.31 -11.95 7.62
C PRO A 17 9.00 -11.16 7.74
N PHE A 18 8.48 -10.67 6.61
CA PHE A 18 7.22 -9.89 6.56
C PHE A 18 6.47 -10.01 5.23
N GLU A 19 6.79 -11.02 4.42
CA GLU A 19 6.22 -11.25 3.10
C GLU A 19 4.70 -11.38 3.16
N ALA A 20 4.17 -12.11 4.15
CA ALA A 20 2.73 -12.25 4.37
C ALA A 20 2.05 -10.90 4.70
N ILE A 21 2.76 -9.96 5.34
CA ILE A 21 2.23 -8.62 5.60
C ILE A 21 2.13 -7.83 4.29
N LEU A 22 3.09 -8.00 3.39
CA LEU A 22 3.04 -7.38 2.06
C LEU A 22 1.92 -7.98 1.20
N ASP A 23 1.65 -9.28 1.31
CA ASP A 23 0.52 -9.90 0.61
C ASP A 23 -0.82 -9.29 1.06
N VAL A 24 -0.96 -9.01 2.37
CA VAL A 24 -2.10 -8.28 2.91
C VAL A 24 -2.17 -6.85 2.37
N PHE A 25 -1.04 -6.16 2.26
CA PHE A 25 -0.99 -4.82 1.68
C PHE A 25 -1.41 -4.83 0.21
N THR A 26 -0.90 -5.76 -0.59
CA THR A 26 -1.29 -5.95 -2.00
C THR A 26 -2.79 -6.19 -2.12
N ALA A 27 -3.36 -7.09 -1.31
CA ALA A 27 -4.80 -7.33 -1.29
C ALA A 27 -5.60 -6.08 -0.91
N ALA A 28 -5.09 -5.27 0.03
CA ALA A 28 -5.76 -4.04 0.47
C ALA A 28 -5.77 -2.97 -0.61
N VAL A 29 -4.68 -2.76 -1.35
CA VAL A 29 -4.65 -1.74 -2.43
C VAL A 29 -5.44 -2.16 -3.66
N SER A 30 -5.63 -3.47 -3.87
CA SER A 30 -6.49 -4.01 -4.94
C SER A 30 -7.94 -4.21 -4.50
N PHE A 31 -8.29 -3.90 -3.25
CA PHE A 31 -9.64 -4.08 -2.73
C PHE A 31 -10.64 -3.16 -3.44
N SER A 32 -11.75 -3.75 -3.89
CA SER A 32 -12.86 -3.04 -4.48
C SER A 32 -14.15 -3.76 -4.13
N ALA A 33 -15.09 -3.05 -3.52
CA ALA A 33 -16.40 -3.60 -3.17
C ALA A 33 -17.50 -2.56 -3.43
N PRO A 34 -18.67 -2.99 -3.95
CA PRO A 34 -19.82 -2.11 -4.05
C PRO A 34 -20.40 -1.85 -2.66
N GLY A 35 -20.79 -0.60 -2.40
CA GLY A 35 -21.59 -0.21 -1.26
C GLY A 35 -23.08 -0.56 -1.43
N PRO A 36 -23.94 -0.16 -0.48
CA PRO A 36 -25.36 -0.53 -0.45
C PRO A 36 -26.18 -0.13 -1.69
N ASN A 37 -25.70 0.86 -2.46
CA ASN A 37 -26.32 1.35 -3.69
C ASN A 37 -25.69 0.76 -4.97
N GLY A 38 -24.85 -0.28 -4.85
CA GLY A 38 -24.15 -0.88 -5.98
C GLY A 38 -22.92 -0.11 -6.47
N LYS A 39 -22.57 1.03 -5.84
CA LYS A 39 -21.39 1.84 -6.16
C LYS A 39 -20.37 1.78 -5.01
N PRO A 40 -19.05 1.81 -5.29
CA PRO A 40 -18.04 1.96 -4.23
C PRO A 40 -18.30 3.20 -3.39
N PHE A 41 -17.84 3.19 -2.13
CA PHE A 41 -17.87 4.42 -1.33
C PHE A 41 -16.95 5.46 -1.96
N GLU A 42 -17.29 6.74 -1.79
CA GLU A 42 -16.54 7.85 -2.41
C GLU A 42 -15.04 7.78 -2.08
N LYS A 43 -14.69 7.42 -0.85
CA LYS A 43 -13.29 7.28 -0.41
C LYS A 43 -12.54 6.16 -1.14
N ASP A 44 -13.20 5.06 -1.45
CA ASP A 44 -12.60 3.95 -2.20
C ASP A 44 -12.37 4.38 -3.64
N TYR A 45 -13.31 5.14 -4.22
CA TYR A 45 -13.17 5.72 -5.55
C TYR A 45 -12.03 6.75 -5.63
N GLU A 46 -11.95 7.65 -4.64
CA GLU A 46 -10.88 8.64 -4.52
C GLU A 46 -9.51 7.96 -4.40
N PHE A 47 -9.40 6.90 -3.58
CA PHE A 47 -8.18 6.13 -3.43
C PHE A 47 -7.75 5.50 -4.76
N VAL A 48 -8.65 4.80 -5.46
CA VAL A 48 -8.35 4.20 -6.77
C VAL A 48 -7.94 5.26 -7.79
N ARG A 49 -8.61 6.42 -7.80
CA ARG A 49 -8.26 7.53 -8.69
C ARG A 49 -6.85 8.05 -8.39
N GLN A 50 -6.54 8.33 -7.12
CA GLN A 50 -5.22 8.79 -6.70
C GLN A 50 -4.14 7.77 -7.05
N PHE A 51 -4.41 6.48 -6.84
CA PHE A 51 -3.52 5.38 -7.20
C PHE A 51 -3.20 5.38 -8.70
N LYS A 52 -4.22 5.48 -9.55
CA LYS A 52 -4.04 5.51 -11.01
C LYS A 52 -3.31 6.76 -11.53
N THR A 53 -3.53 7.92 -10.91
CA THR A 53 -2.95 9.19 -11.40
C THR A 53 -1.59 9.54 -10.79
N GLY A 54 -1.38 9.15 -9.53
CA GLY A 54 -0.21 9.52 -8.73
C GLY A 54 0.83 8.41 -8.61
N GLY A 55 0.46 7.18 -8.95
CA GLY A 55 1.33 6.01 -8.82
C GLY A 55 1.51 5.54 -7.38
N LEU A 56 2.06 4.33 -7.26
CA LEU A 56 2.27 3.65 -5.99
C LEU A 56 3.21 4.42 -5.05
N TYR A 57 4.32 4.97 -5.58
CA TYR A 57 5.29 5.75 -4.82
C TYR A 57 4.64 6.90 -4.02
N LYS A 58 3.73 7.65 -4.67
CA LYS A 58 3.06 8.78 -4.04
C LYS A 58 2.15 8.33 -2.90
N ILE A 59 1.48 7.19 -3.04
CA ILE A 59 0.64 6.63 -1.98
C ILE A 59 1.50 6.20 -0.79
N LEU A 60 2.60 5.50 -1.05
CA LEU A 60 3.50 5.03 -0.01
C LEU A 60 4.08 6.19 0.82
N THR A 61 4.43 7.29 0.16
CA THR A 61 5.08 8.44 0.81
C THR A 61 4.08 9.44 1.40
N GLU A 62 3.00 9.77 0.69
CA GLU A 62 2.04 10.81 1.12
C GLU A 62 0.90 10.28 1.98
N ILE A 63 0.38 9.09 1.68
CA ILE A 63 -0.75 8.50 2.41
C ILE A 63 -0.25 7.60 3.54
N CYS A 64 0.63 6.65 3.20
CA CYS A 64 1.18 5.69 4.16
C CYS A 64 2.31 6.28 5.02
N ARG A 65 2.84 7.45 4.65
CA ARG A 65 3.87 8.19 5.39
C ARG A 65 5.16 7.37 5.58
N LEU A 66 5.52 6.53 4.60
CA LEU A 66 6.85 5.94 4.54
C LEU A 66 7.87 7.04 4.22
N ASP A 67 9.00 7.04 4.92
CA ASP A 67 10.09 7.96 4.67
C ASP A 67 10.97 7.39 3.54
N PRO A 68 11.15 8.06 2.39
CA PRO A 68 11.93 7.54 1.28
C PRO A 68 13.39 7.19 1.61
N LYS A 69 13.97 7.79 2.65
CA LYS A 69 15.35 7.55 3.08
C LYS A 69 15.42 6.42 4.10
N GLU A 70 14.53 6.41 5.07
CA GLU A 70 14.54 5.36 6.12
C GLU A 70 13.89 4.05 5.67
N ASP A 71 12.88 4.14 4.81
CA ASP A 71 12.03 3.03 4.37
C ASP A 71 12.32 2.59 2.92
N SER A 72 13.44 3.01 2.33
CA SER A 72 13.77 2.76 0.91
C SER A 72 13.63 1.29 0.52
N ASN A 73 14.19 0.38 1.33
CA ASN A 73 14.13 -1.06 1.07
C ASN A 73 12.69 -1.61 1.10
N LEU A 74 11.85 -1.06 1.99
CA LEU A 74 10.45 -1.46 2.07
C LEU A 74 9.66 -0.95 0.86
N ILE A 75 9.92 0.29 0.44
CA ILE A 75 9.31 0.91 -0.74
C ILE A 75 9.65 0.09 -1.99
N ASP A 76 10.95 -0.17 -2.24
CA ASP A 76 11.42 -0.93 -3.41
C ASP A 76 10.77 -2.33 -3.46
N LEU A 77 10.68 -2.99 -2.31
CA LEU A 77 10.08 -4.32 -2.21
C LEU A 77 8.58 -4.30 -2.53
N ILE A 78 7.84 -3.30 -2.02
CA ILE A 78 6.42 -3.13 -2.32
C ILE A 78 6.21 -2.82 -3.81
N GLU A 79 7.02 -1.93 -4.38
CA GLU A 79 6.93 -1.58 -5.81
C GLU A 79 7.19 -2.79 -6.71
N SER A 80 8.21 -3.59 -6.41
CA SER A 80 8.52 -4.81 -7.16
C SER A 80 7.38 -5.84 -7.17
N ARG A 81 6.56 -5.87 -6.10
CA ARG A 81 5.44 -6.80 -5.94
C ARG A 81 4.16 -6.34 -6.61
N ILE A 82 3.91 -5.03 -6.66
CA ILE A 82 2.64 -4.46 -7.12
C ILE A 82 2.72 -3.98 -8.58
N ALA A 83 3.90 -3.57 -9.06
CA ALA A 83 4.12 -3.18 -10.45
C ALA A 83 3.66 -4.21 -11.53
N PRO A 84 3.62 -5.54 -11.29
CA PRO A 84 3.12 -6.49 -12.29
C PRO A 84 1.61 -6.40 -12.55
N PHE A 85 0.85 -5.74 -11.68
CA PHE A 85 -0.63 -5.77 -11.69
C PHE A 85 -1.25 -4.46 -12.23
N TYR A 86 -0.43 -3.51 -12.69
CA TYR A 86 -0.87 -2.19 -13.16
C TYR A 86 -0.10 -1.70 -14.39
#